data_AF-A0A959T9S8-F1
#
_entry.id   AF-A0A959T9S8-F1
#
_cell.length_a   1.000
_cell.length_b   1.000
_cell.length_c   1.000
_cell.angle_alpha   90.00
_cell.angle_beta   90.00
_cell.angle_gamma   90.00
#
_symmetry.space_group_name_H-M   'P 1'
#
loop_
_entity.id
_entity.type
_entity.pdbx_description
1 polymer ?
#
loop_
_entity_poly.entity_id
_entity_poly.type
_entity_poly.pdbx_seq_one_letter_code
_entity_poly.pdbx_strand_id
1 'polypeptide(L)'
;SSAAFLSSTPQGKGRVYLSAAPLDASGGTFSRHALFVTSMLRMAELARPMGPLYHIIGDEGAIPLEGADLQGEAPPHLKGPEGIDIIPEVRRTVGGVSLVLHDEDLQPGPYAVTVEDDTIAILALDLSRKEGDLSAYTADELKEILVQRELTTISVLEKSGNELAASLKDLGQGPKLWKWFILAALIFLILEILLIRIIR
;
A
#
# COMPACT_ATOMS: atom_id res chain seq x y z
N SER A 1 -9.97 -33.86 25.45
CA SER A 1 -10.41 -33.30 24.16
C SER A 1 -10.41 -31.79 24.27
N SER A 2 -9.47 -31.10 23.60
CA SER A 2 -9.44 -29.62 23.61
C SER A 2 -10.48 -29.10 22.63
N ALA A 3 -11.64 -28.66 23.14
CA ALA A 3 -12.63 -27.99 22.31
C ALA A 3 -12.04 -26.65 21.80
N ALA A 4 -12.24 -26.34 20.52
CA ALA A 4 -11.80 -25.09 19.95
C ALA A 4 -12.61 -23.93 20.56
N PHE A 5 -11.91 -22.92 21.10
CA PHE A 5 -12.54 -21.76 21.75
C PHE A 5 -13.20 -20.80 20.74
N LEU A 6 -12.52 -20.58 19.61
CA LEU A 6 -13.02 -19.83 18.46
C LEU A 6 -12.52 -20.53 17.19
N SER A 7 -13.44 -20.85 16.28
CA SER A 7 -13.12 -21.49 14.99
C SER A 7 -13.75 -20.71 13.84
N SER A 8 -13.22 -20.91 12.64
CA SER A 8 -13.75 -20.32 11.41
C SER A 8 -13.87 -21.37 10.33
N THR A 9 -14.95 -21.35 9.57
CA THR A 9 -15.22 -22.29 8.48
C THR A 9 -15.67 -21.52 7.24
N PRO A 10 -15.08 -21.78 6.06
CA PRO A 10 -15.54 -21.16 4.82
C PRO A 10 -16.95 -21.66 4.47
N GLN A 11 -17.84 -20.75 4.06
CA GLN A 11 -19.17 -21.08 3.54
C GLN A 11 -19.48 -20.19 2.33
N GLY A 12 -19.52 -20.80 1.14
CA GLY A 12 -19.70 -20.06 -0.11
C GLY A 12 -18.60 -19.01 -0.33
N LYS A 13 -19.00 -17.77 -0.62
CA LYS A 13 -18.10 -16.60 -0.76
C LYS A 13 -17.71 -15.94 0.57
N GLY A 14 -18.17 -16.48 1.70
CA GLY A 14 -17.98 -15.90 3.03
C GLY A 14 -17.32 -16.85 4.03
N ARG A 15 -17.23 -16.39 5.27
CA ARG A 15 -16.67 -17.17 6.38
C ARG A 15 -17.58 -17.10 7.59
N VAL A 16 -17.88 -18.25 8.18
CA VAL A 16 -18.64 -18.36 9.43
C VAL A 16 -17.66 -18.54 10.58
N TYR A 17 -17.90 -17.84 11.68
CA TYR A 17 -17.10 -17.94 12.90
C TYR A 17 -17.96 -18.52 14.01
N LEU A 18 -17.43 -19.52 14.73
CA LEU A 18 -18.10 -20.17 15.85
C LEU A 18 -17.27 -19.95 17.13
N SER A 19 -17.89 -19.35 18.15
CA SER A 19 -17.28 -19.21 19.48
C SER A 19 -17.94 -20.17 20.46
N ALA A 20 -17.13 -20.91 21.21
CA ALA A 20 -17.58 -21.76 22.31
C ALA A 20 -17.67 -20.99 23.64
N ALA A 21 -17.37 -19.68 23.63
CA ALA A 21 -17.44 -18.83 24.79
C ALA A 21 -18.82 -18.14 24.88
N PRO A 22 -19.47 -18.14 26.06
CA PRO A 22 -20.66 -17.35 26.28
C PRO A 22 -20.33 -15.86 26.21
N LEU A 23 -21.23 -15.09 25.58
CA LEU A 23 -21.08 -13.64 25.42
C LEU A 23 -21.69 -12.87 26.60
N ASP A 24 -22.56 -13.52 27.37
CA ASP A 24 -23.13 -12.95 28.57
C ASP A 24 -22.10 -12.85 29.73
N ALA A 25 -22.36 -11.94 30.66
CA ALA A 25 -21.49 -11.72 31.81
C ALA A 25 -21.57 -12.84 32.86
N SER A 26 -22.56 -13.73 32.77
CA SER A 26 -22.75 -14.87 33.69
C SER A 26 -21.92 -16.09 33.33
N GLY A 27 -21.51 -16.22 32.07
CA GLY A 27 -20.82 -17.38 31.53
C GLY A 27 -19.31 -17.19 31.33
N GLY A 28 -18.78 -15.97 31.45
CA GLY A 28 -17.34 -15.73 31.33
C GLY A 28 -16.92 -14.26 31.24
N THR A 29 -15.61 -14.04 31.08
CA THR A 29 -14.98 -12.72 30.96
C THR A 29 -14.58 -12.35 29.53
N PHE A 30 -14.81 -13.24 28.56
CA PHE A 30 -14.35 -13.06 27.18
C PHE A 30 -14.89 -11.77 26.55
N SER A 31 -16.20 -11.50 26.70
CA SER A 31 -16.85 -10.29 26.16
C SER A 31 -16.31 -8.97 26.74
N ARG A 32 -15.64 -9.00 27.89
CA ARG A 32 -14.99 -7.83 28.53
C ARG A 32 -13.50 -7.75 28.23
N HIS A 33 -12.92 -8.78 27.63
CA HIS A 33 -11.50 -8.83 27.33
C HIS A 33 -11.20 -8.13 26.00
N ALA A 34 -10.05 -7.47 25.90
CA ALA A 34 -9.63 -6.79 24.68
C ALA A 34 -9.61 -7.72 23.45
N LEU A 35 -9.36 -9.02 23.67
CA LEU A 35 -9.35 -10.05 22.64
C LEU A 35 -10.68 -10.14 21.89
N PHE A 36 -11.82 -9.97 22.57
CA PHE A 36 -13.13 -10.00 21.92
C PHE A 36 -13.28 -8.88 20.90
N VAL A 37 -12.95 -7.65 21.30
CA VAL A 37 -13.01 -6.47 20.41
C VAL A 37 -12.04 -6.62 19.23
N THR A 38 -10.79 -7.04 19.50
CA THR A 38 -9.80 -7.22 18.44
C THR A 38 -10.17 -8.34 17.47
N SER A 39 -10.76 -9.43 17.96
CA SER A 39 -11.21 -10.53 17.11
C SER A 39 -12.40 -10.10 16.26
N MET A 40 -13.37 -9.36 16.81
CA MET A 40 -14.52 -8.87 16.06
C MET A 40 -14.11 -7.86 14.97
N LEU A 41 -13.16 -6.97 15.27
CA LEU A 41 -12.59 -6.05 14.28
C LEU A 41 -11.90 -6.80 13.14
N ARG A 42 -11.03 -7.77 13.46
CA ARG A 42 -10.38 -8.61 12.43
C ARG A 42 -11.38 -9.41 11.61
N MET A 43 -12.46 -9.92 12.21
CA MET A 43 -13.54 -10.58 11.47
C MET A 43 -14.24 -9.61 10.51
N ALA A 44 -14.51 -8.38 10.94
CA ALA A 44 -15.13 -7.35 10.10
C ALA A 44 -14.23 -6.91 8.94
N GLU A 45 -12.92 -6.81 9.16
CA GLU A 45 -11.94 -6.53 8.11
C GLU A 45 -11.89 -7.68 7.08
N LEU A 46 -11.80 -8.92 7.55
CA LEU A 46 -11.79 -10.11 6.68
C LEU A 46 -13.13 -10.37 5.98
N ALA A 47 -14.22 -9.80 6.47
CA ALA A 47 -15.53 -9.88 5.83
C ALA A 47 -15.67 -8.92 4.64
N ARG A 48 -14.81 -7.90 4.51
CA ARG A 48 -14.81 -7.04 3.33
C ARG A 48 -14.15 -7.76 2.15
N PRO A 49 -14.79 -7.84 1.00
CA PRO A 49 -14.10 -8.08 -0.25
C PRO A 49 -13.11 -6.92 -0.44
N MET A 50 -11.81 -7.21 -0.32
CA MET A 50 -10.76 -6.30 -0.77
C MET A 50 -10.30 -6.77 -2.14
N GLY A 51 -11.12 -6.55 -3.17
CA GLY A 51 -10.62 -6.48 -4.53
C GLY A 51 -9.66 -5.29 -4.65
N PRO A 52 -8.50 -5.43 -5.32
CA PRO A 52 -7.65 -4.29 -5.63
C PRO A 52 -8.43 -3.28 -6.48
N LEU A 53 -8.35 -1.98 -6.16
CA LEU A 53 -8.99 -0.93 -6.99
C LEU A 53 -8.21 -0.64 -8.29
N TYR A 54 -6.98 -1.13 -8.41
CA TYR A 54 -6.11 -0.93 -9.56
C TYR A 54 -5.35 -2.21 -9.85
N HIS A 55 -5.11 -2.48 -11.13
CA HIS A 55 -4.38 -3.65 -11.61
C HIS A 55 -3.19 -3.22 -12.47
N ILE A 56 -2.09 -3.94 -12.29
CA ILE A 56 -0.83 -3.70 -13.01
C ILE A 56 -0.88 -4.45 -14.34
N ILE A 57 -0.60 -3.75 -15.43
CA ILE A 57 -0.49 -4.32 -16.79
C ILE A 57 0.75 -5.25 -16.86
N GLY A 58 0.60 -6.42 -17.49
CA GLY A 58 1.68 -7.41 -17.67
C GLY A 58 2.00 -8.28 -16.44
N ASP A 59 1.33 -8.06 -15.31
CA ASP A 59 1.30 -9.06 -14.24
C ASP A 59 0.28 -10.12 -14.65
N GLU A 60 0.63 -11.42 -14.63
CA GLU A 60 -0.30 -12.54 -14.91
C GLU A 60 -1.42 -12.68 -13.83
N GLY A 61 -1.80 -11.57 -13.20
CA GLY A 61 -2.78 -11.47 -12.15
C GLY A 61 -4.20 -11.56 -12.71
N ALA A 62 -4.96 -12.53 -12.22
CA ALA A 62 -6.39 -12.60 -12.47
C ALA A 62 -7.11 -11.44 -11.75
N ILE A 63 -7.85 -10.63 -12.49
CA ILE A 63 -8.65 -9.50 -12.02
C ILE A 63 -10.04 -10.01 -11.59
N PRO A 64 -10.36 -10.09 -10.30
CA PRO A 64 -11.68 -10.57 -9.87
C PRO A 64 -12.76 -9.55 -10.22
N LEU A 65 -13.85 -10.03 -10.82
CA LEU A 65 -15.07 -9.25 -11.02
C LEU A 65 -16.02 -9.50 -9.84
N GLU A 66 -16.02 -8.59 -8.87
CA GLU A 66 -16.91 -8.69 -7.72
C GLU A 66 -18.37 -8.44 -8.15
N GLY A 67 -19.25 -9.41 -7.90
CA GLY A 67 -20.69 -9.27 -8.15
C GLY A 67 -21.11 -9.39 -9.62
N ALA A 68 -20.18 -9.49 -10.56
CA ALA A 68 -20.49 -9.76 -11.97
C ALA A 68 -20.80 -11.24 -12.16
N ASP A 69 -21.98 -11.54 -12.67
CA ASP A 69 -22.33 -12.87 -13.14
C ASP A 69 -22.34 -12.86 -14.66
N LEU A 70 -21.24 -13.33 -15.26
CA LEU A 70 -21.15 -13.56 -16.71
C LEU A 70 -21.95 -14.84 -17.04
N GLN A 71 -23.28 -14.77 -16.91
CA GLN A 71 -24.19 -15.89 -17.19
C GLN A 71 -24.38 -16.12 -18.69
N GLY A 72 -24.02 -15.15 -19.53
CA GLY A 72 -24.11 -15.25 -20.99
C GLY A 72 -22.99 -16.08 -21.62
N GLU A 73 -23.26 -16.62 -22.81
CA GLU A 73 -22.23 -17.19 -23.70
C GLU A 73 -21.42 -16.10 -24.41
N ALA A 74 -21.91 -14.85 -24.41
CA ALA A 74 -21.24 -13.72 -25.03
C ALA A 74 -19.90 -13.44 -24.33
N PRO A 75 -18.78 -13.37 -25.09
CA PRO A 75 -17.49 -13.04 -24.52
C PRO A 75 -17.50 -11.59 -24.01
N PRO A 76 -16.92 -11.30 -22.82
CA PRO A 76 -16.76 -9.93 -22.38
C PRO A 76 -15.75 -9.20 -23.26
N HIS A 77 -15.98 -7.91 -23.46
CA HIS A 77 -15.13 -6.98 -24.17
C HIS A 77 -14.55 -5.96 -23.21
N LEU A 78 -13.24 -5.76 -23.26
CA LEU A 78 -12.52 -4.74 -22.52
C LEU A 78 -12.28 -3.54 -23.44
N LYS A 79 -13.06 -2.48 -23.26
CA LYS A 79 -12.99 -1.24 -24.06
C LYS A 79 -12.19 -0.18 -23.35
N GLY A 80 -11.08 0.25 -23.94
CA GLY A 80 -10.12 1.18 -23.38
C GLY A 80 -10.10 2.55 -24.05
N PRO A 81 -9.18 3.44 -23.62
CA PRO A 81 -8.88 4.67 -24.33
C PRO A 81 -8.37 4.38 -25.76
N GLU A 82 -8.50 5.37 -26.65
CA GLU A 82 -8.08 5.29 -28.06
C GLU A 82 -8.76 4.19 -28.91
N GLY A 83 -9.90 3.65 -28.44
CA GLY A 83 -10.66 2.65 -29.17
C GLY A 83 -10.09 1.23 -29.06
N ILE A 84 -9.26 0.96 -28.05
CA ILE A 84 -8.82 -0.39 -27.72
C ILE A 84 -10.05 -1.24 -27.39
N ASP A 85 -10.19 -2.39 -28.05
CA ASP A 85 -11.22 -3.40 -27.78
C ASP A 85 -10.57 -4.78 -27.78
N ILE A 86 -10.53 -5.42 -26.61
CA ILE A 86 -9.85 -6.70 -26.40
C ILE A 86 -10.80 -7.67 -25.71
N ILE A 87 -10.72 -8.95 -26.07
CA ILE A 87 -11.46 -10.02 -25.40
C ILE A 87 -10.52 -10.69 -24.38
N PRO A 88 -10.67 -10.43 -23.07
CA PRO A 88 -9.86 -11.06 -22.04
C PRO A 88 -10.21 -12.54 -21.84
N GLU A 89 -9.28 -13.32 -21.26
CA GLU A 89 -9.61 -14.67 -20.82
C GLU A 89 -10.49 -14.60 -19.56
N VAL A 90 -11.58 -15.37 -19.57
CA VAL A 90 -12.48 -15.47 -18.41
C VAL A 90 -12.15 -16.73 -17.62
N ARG A 91 -11.67 -16.54 -16.39
CA ARG A 91 -11.42 -17.64 -15.44
C ARG A 91 -12.54 -17.74 -14.43
N ARG A 92 -13.28 -18.85 -14.47
CA ARG A 92 -14.35 -19.16 -13.51
C ARG A 92 -13.79 -20.05 -12.39
N THR A 93 -13.89 -19.60 -11.14
CA THR A 93 -13.46 -20.36 -9.96
C THR A 93 -14.61 -20.47 -8.95
N VAL A 94 -14.45 -21.33 -7.93
CA VAL A 94 -15.42 -21.44 -6.82
C VAL A 94 -15.63 -20.09 -6.09
N GLY A 95 -14.65 -19.19 -6.14
CA GLY A 95 -14.72 -17.86 -5.52
C GLY A 95 -15.42 -16.80 -6.37
N GLY A 96 -15.63 -17.02 -7.67
CA GLY A 96 -16.20 -16.03 -8.58
C GLY A 96 -15.58 -16.07 -9.98
N VAL A 97 -15.86 -15.02 -10.75
CA VAL A 97 -15.34 -14.83 -12.11
C VAL A 97 -14.18 -13.83 -12.06
N SER A 98 -13.11 -14.14 -12.79
CA SER A 98 -11.96 -13.25 -12.95
C SER A 98 -11.60 -13.08 -14.42
N LEU A 99 -11.09 -11.91 -14.79
CA LEU A 99 -10.52 -11.63 -16.11
C LEU A 99 -9.00 -11.76 -16.04
N VAL A 100 -8.40 -12.42 -17.02
CA VAL A 100 -6.94 -12.52 -17.15
C VAL A 100 -6.53 -11.73 -18.40
N LEU A 101 -5.62 -10.77 -18.19
CA LEU A 101 -5.03 -9.97 -19.25
C LEU A 101 -3.63 -10.54 -19.52
N HIS A 102 -3.35 -10.85 -20.77
CA HIS A 102 -2.04 -11.39 -21.20
C HIS A 102 -1.19 -10.34 -21.94
N ASP A 103 -1.76 -9.16 -22.18
CA ASP A 103 -1.20 -8.18 -23.11
C ASP A 103 -0.35 -7.14 -22.34
N GLU A 104 0.94 -7.04 -22.68
CA GLU A 104 1.89 -6.09 -22.08
C GLU A 104 1.78 -4.69 -22.70
N ASP A 105 1.08 -4.55 -23.84
CA ASP A 105 1.00 -3.31 -24.62
C ASP A 105 -0.27 -2.46 -24.35
N LEU A 106 -1.00 -2.75 -23.26
CA LEU A 106 -2.14 -1.94 -22.85
C LEU A 106 -1.69 -0.54 -22.39
N GLN A 107 -2.41 0.49 -22.81
CA GLN A 107 -2.18 1.84 -22.30
C GLN A 107 -2.74 1.99 -20.88
N PRO A 108 -2.08 2.76 -19.99
CA PRO A 108 -2.65 3.06 -18.68
C PRO A 108 -3.93 3.89 -18.82
N GLY A 109 -4.96 3.55 -18.05
CA GLY A 109 -6.22 4.27 -18.10
C GLY A 109 -7.42 3.45 -17.60
N PRO A 110 -8.63 4.05 -17.67
CA PRO A 110 -9.87 3.35 -17.36
C PRO A 110 -10.30 2.49 -18.54
N TYR A 111 -10.64 1.23 -18.26
CA TYR A 111 -11.20 0.27 -19.20
C TYR A 111 -12.59 -0.16 -18.75
N ALA A 112 -13.56 -0.12 -19.66
CA ALA A 112 -14.91 -0.61 -19.42
C ALA A 112 -14.99 -2.10 -19.81
N VAL A 113 -15.44 -2.93 -18.87
CA VAL A 113 -15.81 -4.33 -19.14
C VAL A 113 -17.26 -4.32 -19.60
N THR A 114 -17.48 -4.63 -20.86
CA THR A 114 -18.80 -4.66 -21.51
C THR A 114 -19.17 -6.08 -21.91
N VAL A 115 -20.44 -6.41 -21.83
CA VAL A 115 -21.01 -7.66 -22.35
C VAL A 115 -22.20 -7.25 -23.21
N GLU A 116 -22.16 -7.59 -24.50
CA GLU A 116 -23.11 -7.07 -25.48
C GLU A 116 -23.15 -5.53 -25.45
N ASP A 117 -24.26 -4.94 -24.99
CA ASP A 117 -24.46 -3.49 -24.90
C ASP A 117 -24.38 -2.94 -23.46
N ASP A 118 -24.16 -3.80 -22.45
CA ASP A 118 -24.19 -3.41 -21.04
C ASP A 118 -22.79 -3.32 -20.42
N THR A 119 -22.59 -2.34 -19.54
CA THR A 119 -21.29 -2.13 -18.85
C THR A 119 -21.33 -2.74 -17.47
N ILE A 120 -20.52 -3.78 -17.27
CA ILE A 120 -20.53 -4.60 -16.06
C ILE A 120 -19.58 -4.05 -14.99
N ALA A 121 -18.42 -3.53 -15.40
CA ALA A 121 -17.42 -2.99 -14.49
C ALA A 121 -16.51 -1.97 -15.19
N ILE A 122 -15.83 -1.13 -14.39
CA ILE A 122 -14.76 -0.26 -14.87
C ILE A 122 -13.48 -0.64 -14.12
N LEU A 123 -12.43 -0.97 -14.87
CA LEU A 123 -11.12 -1.34 -14.37
C LEU A 123 -10.14 -0.18 -14.60
N ALA A 124 -9.41 0.23 -13.56
CA ALA A 124 -8.29 1.14 -13.72
C ALA A 124 -7.01 0.33 -13.91
N LEU A 125 -6.47 0.35 -15.13
CA LEU A 125 -5.19 -0.28 -15.44
C LEU A 125 -4.07 0.74 -15.31
N ASP A 126 -3.03 0.39 -14.57
CA ASP A 126 -1.82 1.20 -14.42
C ASP A 126 -0.62 0.41 -14.95
N LEU A 127 0.39 1.12 -15.46
CA LEU A 127 1.62 0.48 -15.90
C LEU A 127 2.37 -0.07 -14.70
N SER A 128 2.97 -1.25 -14.88
CA SER A 128 3.90 -1.78 -13.88
C SER A 128 5.01 -0.76 -13.67
N ARG A 129 5.14 -0.23 -12.46
CA ARG A 129 6.34 0.52 -12.03
C ARG A 129 7.54 -0.42 -11.84
N LYS A 130 7.70 -1.42 -12.70
CA LYS A 130 9.02 -1.95 -12.99
C LYS A 130 9.75 -0.82 -13.69
N GLU A 131 10.32 0.06 -12.86
CA GLU A 131 11.32 1.04 -13.23
C GLU A 131 12.15 0.46 -14.36
N GLY A 132 12.20 1.19 -15.48
CA GLY A 132 13.08 0.88 -16.58
C GLY A 132 14.46 0.56 -16.03
N ASP A 133 15.04 -0.51 -16.55
CA ASP A 133 16.44 -0.89 -16.41
C ASP A 133 17.18 -0.26 -15.21
N LEU A 134 17.27 -1.00 -14.10
CA LEU A 134 18.13 -0.65 -12.96
C LEU A 134 19.64 -0.77 -13.32
N SER A 135 20.02 -0.56 -14.58
CA SER A 135 21.40 -0.30 -14.95
C SER A 135 21.77 1.06 -14.34
N ALA A 136 22.29 1.00 -13.12
CA ALA A 136 23.00 2.14 -12.56
C ALA A 136 24.15 2.44 -13.54
N TYR A 137 24.07 3.59 -14.20
CA TYR A 137 25.19 4.11 -14.98
C TYR A 137 26.46 4.00 -14.14
N THR A 138 27.49 3.41 -14.73
CA THR A 138 28.80 3.39 -14.08
C THR A 138 29.29 4.82 -13.89
N ALA A 139 30.17 5.05 -12.91
CA ALA A 139 30.69 6.38 -12.62
C ALA A 139 31.33 7.06 -13.85
N ASP A 140 31.83 6.27 -14.79
CA ASP A 140 32.46 6.73 -16.03
C ASP A 140 31.43 7.15 -17.09
N GLU A 141 30.33 6.40 -17.26
CA GLU A 141 29.21 6.78 -18.15
C GLU A 141 28.51 8.06 -17.67
N LEU A 142 28.37 8.22 -16.36
CA LEU A 142 27.81 9.43 -15.74
C LEU A 142 28.69 10.66 -16.01
N LYS A 143 30.03 10.51 -15.97
CA LYS A 143 30.96 11.60 -16.30
C LYS A 143 30.89 12.00 -17.77
N GLU A 144 30.77 11.03 -18.68
CA GLU A 144 30.62 11.33 -20.11
C GLU A 144 29.33 12.11 -20.39
N ILE A 145 28.20 11.70 -19.81
CA ILE A 145 26.91 12.41 -19.97
C ILE A 145 26.95 13.82 -19.37
N LEU A 146 27.61 13.99 -18.22
CA LEU A 146 27.74 15.30 -17.55
C LEU A 146 28.61 16.28 -18.36
N VAL A 147 29.69 15.78 -18.98
CA VAL A 147 30.53 16.58 -19.88
C VAL A 147 29.77 16.95 -21.16
N GLN A 148 28.98 16.02 -21.71
CA GLN A 148 28.21 16.24 -22.94
C GLN A 148 27.07 17.26 -22.79
N ARG A 149 26.57 17.46 -21.56
CA ARG A 149 25.47 18.38 -21.24
C ARG A 149 25.91 19.70 -20.59
N GLU A 150 27.22 19.97 -20.50
CA GLU A 150 27.80 21.19 -19.92
C GLU A 150 27.32 21.52 -18.48
N LEU A 151 26.93 20.50 -17.71
CA LEU A 151 26.40 20.65 -16.36
C LEU A 151 27.55 20.72 -15.34
N THR A 152 28.16 21.88 -15.19
CA THR A 152 29.31 22.15 -14.29
C THR A 152 28.97 22.17 -12.80
N THR A 153 27.72 21.96 -12.40
CA THR A 153 27.27 22.08 -11.00
C THR A 153 27.12 20.73 -10.28
N ILE A 154 27.42 19.61 -10.94
CA ILE A 154 27.27 18.27 -10.34
C ILE A 154 28.65 17.63 -10.18
N SER A 155 29.08 17.41 -8.95
CA SER A 155 30.30 16.69 -8.63
C SER A 155 29.95 15.24 -8.28
N VAL A 156 30.45 14.30 -9.09
CA VAL A 156 30.32 12.85 -8.84
C VAL A 156 31.31 12.48 -7.74
N LEU A 157 30.78 12.13 -6.56
CA LEU A 157 31.57 11.70 -5.42
C LEU A 157 31.91 10.21 -5.53
N GLU A 158 33.09 9.91 -6.08
CA GLU A 158 33.72 8.60 -5.91
C GLU A 158 34.33 8.52 -4.50
N LYS A 159 33.56 8.10 -3.50
CA LYS A 159 34.18 7.66 -2.24
C LYS A 159 33.39 6.59 -1.52
N SER A 160 34.07 5.46 -1.34
CA SER A 160 33.58 4.24 -0.71
C SER A 160 33.44 4.37 0.81
N GLY A 161 32.28 3.96 1.32
CA GLY A 161 32.07 3.42 2.67
C GLY A 161 32.16 4.41 3.85
N ASN A 162 33.37 4.83 4.23
CA ASN A 162 33.61 5.37 5.57
C ASN A 162 33.68 6.91 5.69
N GLU A 163 33.85 7.64 4.59
CA GLU A 163 33.90 9.12 4.64
C GLU A 163 32.53 9.80 4.43
N LEU A 164 31.56 9.10 3.83
CA LEU A 164 30.22 9.64 3.57
C LEU A 164 29.48 9.98 4.88
N ALA A 165 29.69 9.19 5.93
CA ALA A 165 29.09 9.41 7.25
C ALA A 165 29.60 10.68 7.95
N ALA A 166 30.82 11.13 7.64
CA ALA A 166 31.37 12.38 8.17
C ALA A 166 30.78 13.60 7.46
N SER A 167 30.66 13.56 6.13
CA SER A 167 30.09 14.67 5.34
C SER A 167 28.56 14.78 5.44
N LEU A 168 27.83 13.67 5.63
CA LEU A 168 26.38 13.70 5.90
C LEU A 168 26.05 14.34 7.26
N LYS A 169 26.98 14.29 8.22
CA LYS A 169 26.81 14.91 9.54
C LYS A 169 26.79 16.44 9.48
N ASP A 170 27.41 17.03 8.46
CA ASP A 170 27.44 18.47 8.22
C ASP A 170 26.25 18.97 7.37
N LEU A 171 25.69 18.14 6.48
CA LEU A 171 24.56 18.51 5.62
C LEU A 171 23.18 18.43 6.33
N GLY A 172 23.06 17.65 7.41
CA GLY A 172 21.80 17.41 8.10
C GLY A 172 21.53 18.31 9.32
N GLN A 173 22.38 19.28 9.63
CA GLN A 173 22.21 20.13 10.82
C GLN A 173 21.80 21.54 10.43
N GLY A 174 20.49 21.73 10.24
CA GLY A 174 19.87 23.04 10.44
C GLY A 174 20.33 23.64 11.78
N PRO A 175 20.32 24.98 11.93
CA PRO A 175 20.99 25.66 13.04
C PRO A 175 20.61 25.03 14.37
N LYS A 176 21.61 24.65 15.18
CA LYS A 176 21.48 23.99 16.50
C LYS A 176 20.79 24.91 17.52
N LEU A 177 19.50 25.17 17.32
CA LEU A 177 18.63 26.00 18.17
C LEU A 177 18.38 25.37 19.53
N TRP A 178 18.58 24.06 19.67
CA TRP A 178 18.42 23.35 20.95
C TRP A 178 19.32 23.91 22.06
N LYS A 179 20.52 24.40 21.73
CA LYS A 179 21.42 25.04 22.70
C LYS A 179 20.82 26.34 23.25
N TRP A 180 20.11 27.09 22.40
CA TRP A 180 19.41 28.31 22.81
C TRP A 180 18.19 28.01 23.68
N PHE A 181 17.44 26.92 23.40
CA PHE A 181 16.35 26.48 24.26
C PHE A 181 16.83 26.08 25.67
N ILE A 182 17.95 25.37 25.78
CA ILE A 182 18.53 25.01 27.09
C ILE A 182 18.97 26.27 27.85
N LEU A 183 19.61 27.22 27.17
CA LEU A 183 20.05 28.46 27.79
C LEU A 183 18.87 29.30 28.29
N ALA A 184 17.81 29.42 27.49
CA ALA A 184 16.60 30.15 27.88
C ALA A 184 15.89 29.50 29.08
N ALA A 185 15.80 28.16 29.09
CA ALA A 185 15.23 27.42 30.23
C ALA A 185 16.02 27.65 31.52
N LEU A 186 17.36 27.68 31.44
CA LEU A 186 18.21 27.97 32.60
C LEU A 186 18.00 29.39 33.15
N ILE A 187 17.86 30.38 32.27
CA ILE A 187 17.61 31.77 32.66
C ILE A 187 16.25 31.91 33.34
N PHE A 188 15.19 31.30 32.79
CA PHE A 188 13.87 31.33 33.43
C PHE A 188 13.88 30.66 34.80
N LEU A 189 14.62 29.57 34.98
CA LEU A 189 14.75 28.89 36.26
C LEU A 189 15.47 29.77 37.31
N ILE A 190 16.52 30.48 36.93
CA ILE A 190 17.21 31.42 37.82
C ILE A 190 16.28 32.59 38.17
N LEU A 191 15.53 33.11 37.19
CA LEU A 191 14.60 34.22 37.38
C LEU A 191 13.45 33.83 38.31
N GLU A 192 12.90 32.62 38.15
CA GLU A 192 11.89 32.05 39.05
C GLU A 192 12.40 32.02 40.50
N ILE A 193 13.63 31.52 40.73
CA ILE A 193 14.24 31.46 42.07
C ILE A 193 14.44 32.87 42.65
N LEU A 194 14.90 33.83 41.85
CA LEU A 194 15.06 35.23 42.27
C LEU A 194 13.72 35.87 42.62
N LEU A 195 12.69 35.63 41.82
CA LEU A 195 11.35 36.19 42.00
C LEU A 195 10.69 35.62 43.27
N ILE A 196 10.80 34.31 43.50
CA ILE A 196 10.37 33.66 44.75
C ILE A 196 11.13 34.22 45.96
N ARG A 197 12.42 34.55 45.81
CA ARG A 197 13.26 35.09 46.90
C ARG A 197 13.00 36.56 47.20
N ILE A 198 12.48 37.34 46.25
CA ILE A 198 12.18 38.77 46.41
C ILE A 198 10.74 38.98 46.89
N ILE A 199 9.80 38.11 46.48
CA ILE A 199 8.38 38.16 46.89
C ILE A 199 8.15 37.49 48.26
N ARG A 200 9.15 36.79 48.79
CA ARG A 200 9.16 36.25 50.16
C ARG A 200 10.03 37.10 51.07
#